data_AF-A0AAD0E0R9-F1
#
_entry.id   AF-A0AAD0E0R9-F1
#
_cell.length_a   1.000
_cell.length_b   1.000
_cell.length_c   1.000
_cell.angle_alpha   90.00
_cell.angle_beta   90.00
_cell.angle_gamma   90.00
#
_symmetry.space_group_name_H-M   'P 1'
#
loop_
_entity.id
_entity.type
_entity.pdbx_description
1 polymer ?
#
loop_
_entity_poly.entity_id
_entity_poly.type
_entity_poly.pdbx_seq_one_letter_code
_entity_poly.pdbx_strand_id
1 'polypeptide(L)'
;MPKLRPRARIVRTIGDQLISGPEAALIELVKNAFDADSPAVYISIMPPQKDRQNVDNGIIRVVDHGHGMSSSDLLGKWFEPATSDKVSRRTSPKYGRTMLVYCLKNKCSVKSSMLAC
;
A
#
# COMPACT_ATOMS: atom_id res chain seq x y z
N MET A 1 -1.00 23.08 4.94
CA MET A 1 -0.37 21.78 4.59
C MET A 1 -0.42 20.88 5.83
N PRO A 2 -1.08 19.70 5.78
CA PRO A 2 -1.12 18.82 6.93
C PRO A 2 0.28 18.29 7.23
N LYS A 3 0.64 18.28 8.51
CA LYS A 3 2.00 17.96 8.97
C LYS A 3 1.93 16.70 9.81
N LEU A 4 2.12 15.54 9.18
CA LEU A 4 2.32 14.29 9.93
C LEU A 4 3.60 14.39 10.75
N ARG A 5 3.47 14.30 12.08
CA ARG A 5 4.59 14.14 13.01
C ARG A 5 4.42 12.93 13.94
N PRO A 6 4.05 11.74 13.43
CA PRO A 6 4.01 10.55 14.28
C PRO A 6 5.45 10.18 14.71
N ARG A 7 5.61 9.79 15.98
CA ARG A 7 6.91 9.28 16.44
C ARG A 7 7.24 7.99 15.67
N ALA A 8 8.49 7.83 15.22
CA ALA A 8 8.92 6.66 14.45
C ALA A 8 8.53 5.31 15.10
N ARG A 9 8.54 5.25 16.44
CA ARG A 9 8.08 4.09 17.20
C ARG A 9 6.61 3.74 16.93
N ILE A 10 5.73 4.74 16.83
CA ILE A 10 4.29 4.55 16.58
C ILE A 10 4.08 4.00 15.16
N VAL A 11 4.76 4.57 14.16
CA VAL A 11 4.68 4.09 12.76
C VAL A 11 5.15 2.64 12.64
N ARG A 12 6.25 2.30 13.31
CA ARG A 12 6.80 0.94 13.32
C ARG A 12 5.87 -0.05 14.02
N THR A 13 5.38 0.28 15.22
CA THR A 13 4.43 -0.59 15.93
C THR A 13 3.13 -0.79 15.14
N ILE A 14 2.64 0.25 14.49
CA ILE A 14 1.47 0.18 13.60
C ILE A 14 1.77 -0.76 12.42
N GLY A 15 2.89 -0.60 11.71
CA GLY A 15 3.29 -1.47 10.60
C GLY A 15 3.43 -2.94 11.01
N ASP A 16 4.15 -3.22 12.10
CA ASP A 16 4.43 -4.56 12.61
C ASP A 16 3.15 -5.28 13.10
N GLN A 17 2.13 -4.55 13.56
CA GLN A 17 0.83 -5.11 13.98
C GLN A 17 -0.17 -5.27 12.83
N LEU A 18 0.00 -4.50 11.76
CA LEU A 18 -0.93 -4.48 10.63
C LEU A 18 -0.56 -5.51 9.55
N ILE A 19 0.72 -5.79 9.34
CA ILE A 19 1.17 -6.62 8.22
C ILE A 19 1.89 -7.85 8.78
N SER A 20 1.54 -9.04 8.28
CA SER A 20 2.07 -10.32 8.79
C SER A 20 3.47 -10.69 8.29
N GLY A 21 4.13 -9.82 7.53
CA GLY A 21 5.46 -10.05 6.98
C GLY A 21 5.73 -9.23 5.72
N PRO A 22 6.99 -9.19 5.25
CA PRO A 22 7.37 -8.47 4.03
C PRO A 22 6.67 -8.98 2.77
N GLU A 23 6.36 -10.28 2.69
CA GLU A 23 5.64 -10.88 1.57
C GLU A 23 4.20 -10.35 1.51
N ALA A 24 3.54 -10.26 2.67
CA ALA A 24 2.20 -9.68 2.78
C ALA A 24 2.19 -8.21 2.38
N ALA A 25 3.23 -7.43 2.73
CA ALA A 25 3.36 -6.04 2.32
C ALA A 25 3.42 -5.89 0.79
N LEU A 26 4.20 -6.75 0.11
CA LEU A 26 4.29 -6.74 -1.36
C LEU A 26 2.94 -7.11 -2.01
N ILE A 27 2.24 -8.12 -1.46
CA ILE A 27 0.91 -8.52 -1.92
C ILE A 27 -0.09 -7.37 -1.79
N GLU A 28 -0.06 -6.61 -0.68
CA GLU A 28 -0.95 -5.46 -0.51
C GLU A 28 -0.70 -4.38 -1.58
N LEU A 29 0.56 -4.10 -1.93
CA LEU A 29 0.87 -3.16 -3.01
C LEU A 29 0.30 -3.64 -4.36
N VAL A 30 0.41 -4.94 -4.67
CA VAL A 30 -0.15 -5.53 -5.90
C VAL A 30 -1.68 -5.46 -5.92
N LYS A 31 -2.35 -5.69 -4.78
CA LYS A 31 -3.81 -5.53 -4.69
C LYS A 31 -4.25 -4.10 -4.94
N ASN A 32 -3.54 -3.12 -4.39
CA ASN A 32 -3.86 -1.71 -4.62
C ASN A 32 -3.75 -1.34 -6.10
N ALA A 33 -2.77 -1.89 -6.80
CA ALA A 33 -2.66 -1.73 -8.25
C ALA A 33 -3.83 -2.38 -9.02
N PHE A 34 -4.29 -3.57 -8.59
CA PHE A 34 -5.45 -4.22 -9.17
C PHE A 34 -6.73 -3.38 -8.98
N ASP A 35 -6.94 -2.90 -7.75
CA ASP A 35 -8.04 -2.03 -7.34
C ASP A 35 -8.02 -0.68 -8.08
N ALA A 36 -6.81 -0.18 -8.40
CA ALA A 36 -6.60 1.01 -9.20
C ALA A 36 -6.85 0.79 -10.71
N ASP A 37 -7.40 -0.36 -11.12
CA ASP A 37 -7.60 -0.72 -12.52
C ASP A 37 -6.31 -0.77 -13.35
N SER A 38 -5.17 -1.05 -12.72
CA SER A 38 -3.93 -1.19 -13.47
C SER A 38 -4.02 -2.40 -14.41
N PRO A 39 -3.55 -2.28 -15.67
CA PRO A 39 -3.44 -3.41 -16.59
C PRO A 39 -2.28 -4.35 -16.24
N ALA A 40 -1.24 -3.85 -15.57
CA ALA A 40 -0.05 -4.60 -15.19
C ALA A 40 0.63 -4.01 -13.94
N VAL A 41 1.45 -4.81 -13.27
CA VAL A 41 2.32 -4.35 -12.16
C VAL A 41 3.73 -4.82 -12.42
N TYR A 42 4.68 -3.89 -12.39
CA TYR A 42 6.10 -4.18 -12.57
C TYR A 42 6.79 -4.18 -11.21
N ILE A 43 7.44 -5.29 -10.88
CA ILE A 43 8.20 -5.45 -9.64
C ILE A 43 9.67 -5.61 -10.02
N SER A 44 10.53 -4.73 -9.51
CA SER A 44 11.98 -4.79 -9.69
C SER A 44 12.67 -4.91 -8.34
N ILE A 45 13.54 -5.91 -8.19
CA ILE A 45 14.32 -6.13 -6.98
C ILE A 45 15.78 -5.84 -7.32
N MET A 46 16.32 -4.81 -6.70
CA MET A 46 17.69 -4.34 -6.87
C MET A 46 18.44 -4.64 -5.56
N PRO A 47 19.17 -5.75 -5.47
CA PRO A 47 19.90 -6.09 -4.26
C PRO A 47 21.02 -5.06 -4.00
N PRO A 48 21.46 -4.90 -2.74
CA PRO A 48 22.57 -4.02 -2.41
C PRO A 48 23.84 -4.40 -3.19
N GLN A 49 24.58 -3.40 -3.67
CA GLN A 49 25.86 -3.61 -4.33
C GLN A 49 27.00 -3.46 -3.33
N LYS A 50 27.88 -4.46 -3.25
CA LYS A 50 28.99 -4.56 -2.28
C LYS A 50 30.18 -3.63 -2.55
N ASP A 51 29.99 -2.57 -3.33
CA ASP A 51 31.11 -1.75 -3.79
C ASP A 51 31.40 -0.64 -2.77
N ARG A 52 32.60 -0.74 -2.20
CA ARG A 52 33.13 0.00 -1.05
C ARG A 52 33.00 1.52 -1.24
N GLN A 53 31.96 2.13 -0.66
CA GLN A 53 31.95 3.47 -0.02
C GLN A 53 30.55 4.04 0.24
N ASN A 54 29.46 3.39 -0.19
CA ASN A 54 28.11 3.83 0.15
C ASN A 54 27.29 2.69 0.77
N VAL A 55 26.54 3.01 1.81
CA VAL A 55 25.73 2.06 2.58
C VAL A 55 24.73 1.35 1.66
N ASP A 56 24.79 0.02 1.70
CA ASP A 56 23.88 -0.97 1.13
C ASP A 56 22.41 -0.55 1.23
N ASN A 57 21.82 -0.03 0.16
CA ASN A 57 20.38 0.20 0.07
C ASN A 57 19.80 -0.65 -1.06
N GLY A 58 19.42 -1.88 -0.73
CA GLY A 58 18.60 -2.70 -1.62
C GLY A 58 17.24 -2.01 -1.82
N ILE A 59 16.73 -2.06 -3.05
CA ILE A 59 15.47 -1.42 -3.43
C ILE A 59 14.51 -2.46 -3.99
N ILE A 60 13.27 -2.46 -3.51
CA ILE A 60 12.16 -3.12 -4.19
C ILE A 60 11.26 -2.02 -4.76
N ARG A 61 11.15 -1.96 -6.08
CA ARG A 61 10.31 -0.99 -6.79
C ARG A 61 9.06 -1.69 -7.31
N VAL A 62 7.88 -1.18 -6.94
CA VAL A 62 6.58 -1.65 -7.42
C VAL A 62 5.93 -0.51 -8.19
N VAL A 63 5.55 -0.76 -9.45
CA VAL A 63 4.95 0.25 -10.34
C VAL A 63 3.69 -0.30 -10.97
N ASP A 64 2.58 0.41 -10.78
CA ASP A 64 1.33 0.20 -11.48
C ASP A 64 1.04 1.35 -12.47
N HIS A 65 0.06 1.15 -13.35
CA HIS A 65 -0.41 2.11 -14.34
C HIS A 65 -1.93 2.29 -14.20
N GLY A 66 -2.41 2.21 -12.95
CA GLY A 66 -3.81 2.42 -12.61
C GLY A 66 -4.22 3.89 -12.69
N HIS A 67 -5.42 4.20 -12.23
CA HIS A 67 -5.96 5.56 -12.21
C HIS A 67 -5.25 6.50 -11.22
N GLY A 68 -4.41 5.97 -10.34
CA GLY A 68 -3.64 6.74 -9.36
C GLY A 68 -4.51 7.45 -8.32
N MET A 69 -3.94 8.45 -7.66
CA MET A 69 -4.59 9.26 -6.62
C MET A 69 -4.55 10.75 -7.01
N SER A 70 -5.66 11.46 -6.84
CA SER A 70 -5.65 12.92 -6.84
C SER A 70 -5.02 13.49 -5.57
N SER A 71 -4.75 14.80 -5.54
CA SER A 71 -4.26 15.45 -4.32
C SER A 71 -5.24 15.33 -3.14
N SER A 72 -6.56 15.34 -3.41
CA SER A 72 -7.58 15.10 -2.39
C SER A 72 -7.59 13.65 -1.90
N ASP A 73 -7.40 12.68 -2.81
CA ASP A 73 -7.30 11.26 -2.42
C ASP A 73 -6.08 11.03 -1.54
N LEU A 74 -4.95 11.65 -1.89
CA LEU A 74 -3.77 11.60 -1.06
C LEU A 74 -4.09 12.15 0.34
N LEU A 75 -4.56 13.40 0.44
CA LEU A 75 -4.81 14.05 1.73
C LEU A 75 -5.91 13.40 2.58
N GLY A 76 -6.93 12.82 1.95
CA GLY A 76 -8.06 12.20 2.65
C GLY A 76 -7.85 10.72 2.93
N LYS A 77 -7.45 9.93 1.94
CA LYS A 77 -7.39 8.46 2.04
C LYS A 77 -6.01 7.96 2.49
N TRP A 78 -4.92 8.54 1.98
CA TRP A 78 -3.56 8.10 2.32
C TRP A 78 -3.14 8.50 3.73
N PHE A 79 -3.50 9.71 4.13
CA PHE A 79 -3.18 10.23 5.47
C PHE A 79 -4.08 9.65 6.57
N GLU A 80 -5.13 8.90 6.22
CA GLU A 80 -6.05 8.24 7.15
C GLU A 80 -5.88 6.71 7.11
N PRO A 81 -5.02 6.12 7.95
CA PRO A 81 -4.88 4.68 8.00
C PRO A 81 -6.19 4.01 8.44
N ALA A 82 -6.52 2.87 7.84
CA ALA A 82 -7.71 2.04 8.13
C ALA A 82 -9.08 2.65 7.74
N THR A 83 -9.15 3.39 6.63
CA THR A 83 -10.43 3.85 6.07
C THR A 83 -11.31 2.69 5.59
N SER A 84 -12.63 2.84 5.75
CA SER A 84 -13.63 1.90 5.21
C SER A 84 -13.90 2.06 3.71
N ASP A 85 -13.09 2.85 3.01
CA ASP A 85 -13.36 3.30 1.64
C ASP A 85 -13.45 2.15 0.61
N LYS A 86 -12.60 1.13 0.73
CA LYS A 86 -12.71 -0.06 -0.13
C LYS A 86 -13.97 -0.88 0.13
N VAL A 87 -14.47 -0.88 1.37
CA VAL A 87 -15.68 -1.60 1.78
C VAL A 87 -16.94 -0.90 1.29
N SER A 88 -16.92 0.44 1.21
CA SER A 88 -18.02 1.23 0.67
C SER A 88 -18.04 1.25 -0.86
N ARG A 89 -16.89 1.49 -1.52
CA ARG A 89 -16.81 1.56 -2.99
C ARG A 89 -17.08 0.23 -3.67
N ARG A 90 -16.61 -0.89 -3.10
CA ARG A 90 -16.76 -2.30 -3.56
C ARG A 90 -16.28 -2.64 -4.97
N THR A 91 -16.31 -1.71 -5.92
CA THR A 91 -15.90 -1.88 -7.31
C THR A 91 -14.92 -0.81 -7.77
N SER A 92 -14.01 -1.19 -8.66
CA SER A 92 -13.05 -0.27 -9.27
C SER A 92 -13.72 0.66 -10.30
N PRO A 93 -13.21 1.89 -10.50
CA PRO A 93 -13.91 2.92 -11.29
C PRO A 93 -14.05 2.61 -12.79
N LYS A 94 -13.05 1.99 -13.41
CA LYS A 94 -12.95 1.82 -14.87
C LYS A 94 -13.45 0.46 -15.34
N TYR A 95 -13.01 -0.62 -14.67
CA TYR A 95 -13.34 -1.98 -15.09
C TYR A 95 -14.38 -2.66 -14.20
N GLY A 96 -14.88 -1.99 -13.15
CA GLY A 96 -15.91 -2.54 -12.26
C GLY A 96 -15.46 -3.78 -11.49
N ARG A 97 -14.16 -3.94 -11.26
CA ARG A 97 -13.58 -5.11 -10.57
C ARG A 97 -13.97 -5.07 -9.10
N THR A 98 -14.29 -6.21 -8.51
CA THR A 98 -14.47 -6.31 -7.06
C THR A 98 -13.18 -5.93 -6.33
N MET A 99 -13.24 -4.92 -5.47
CA MET A 99 -12.09 -4.44 -4.71
C MET A 99 -11.56 -5.51 -3.76
N LEU A 100 -10.24 -5.67 -3.72
CA LEU A 100 -9.58 -6.71 -2.93
C LEU A 100 -9.31 -6.22 -1.52
N VAL A 101 -9.90 -6.91 -0.54
CA VAL A 101 -9.70 -6.65 0.90
C VAL A 101 -8.87 -7.78 1.50
N TYR A 102 -7.79 -7.45 2.22
CA TYR A 102 -7.01 -8.47 2.94
C TYR A 102 -7.66 -8.83 4.27
N CYS A 103 -7.93 -10.12 4.46
CA CYS A 103 -8.54 -10.66 5.67
C CYS A 103 -7.51 -11.59 6.35
N LEU A 104 -6.94 -11.15 7.48
CA LEU A 104 -6.02 -11.96 8.28
C LEU A 104 -6.82 -12.78 9.31
N LYS A 105 -6.67 -14.11 9.26
CA LYS A 105 -7.14 -15.07 10.27
C LYS A 105 -8.59 -14.86 10.74
N ASN A 106 -9.56 -15.03 9.83
CA ASN A 106 -11.00 -15.07 10.15
C ASN A 106 -11.59 -13.84 10.87
N LYS A 107 -10.88 -12.70 10.87
CA LYS A 107 -11.45 -11.40 11.16
C LYS A 107 -11.26 -10.52 9.93
N CYS A 108 -12.34 -10.35 9.17
CA CYS A 108 -12.37 -9.34 8.12
C CYS A 108 -12.57 -7.99 8.79
N SER A 109 -11.47 -7.48 9.32
CA SER A 109 -11.35 -6.10 9.77
C SER A 109 -10.47 -5.40 8.74
N VAL A 110 -10.82 -4.14 8.44
CA VAL A 110 -10.06 -3.22 7.60
C VAL A 110 -8.67 -3.06 8.23
N LYS A 111 -7.76 -4.01 7.96
CA LYS A 111 -6.36 -3.84 8.31
C LYS A 111 -5.79 -2.88 7.27
N SER A 112 -5.99 -1.60 7.59
CA SER A 112 -5.14 -0.48 7.23
C SER A 112 -4.37 -0.69 5.92
N SER A 113 -5.11 -0.68 4.81
CA SER A 113 -4.47 -0.37 3.54
C SER A 113 -4.11 1.11 3.64
N MET A 114 -2.84 1.39 3.97
CA MET A 114 -2.28 2.75 3.92
C MET A 114 -2.31 3.34 2.51
N LEU A 115 -2.62 2.50 1.51
CA LEU A 115 -2.63 2.80 0.09
C LEU A 115 -4.04 2.51 -0.45
N ALA A 116 -4.90 3.52 -0.47
CA ALA A 116 -6.19 3.44 -1.16
C ALA A 116 -6.18 4.38 -2.36
N CYS A 117 -6.10 3.80 -3.56
CA CYS A 117 -6.54 4.44 -4.80
C CYS A 117 -8.07 4.38 -4.86
#